data_AF-A0A6I1K4P1-F1
#
_entry.id   AF-A0A6I1K4P1-F1
#
_cell.length_a   1.000
_cell.length_b   1.000
_cell.length_c   1.000
_cell.angle_alpha   90.00
_cell.angle_beta   90.00
_cell.angle_gamma   90.00
#
_symmetry.space_group_name_H-M   'P 1'
#
loop_
_entity.id
_entity.type
_entity.pdbx_description
1 polymer ?
#
loop_
_entity_poly.entity_id
_entity_poly.type
_entity_poly.pdbx_seq_one_letter_code
_entity_poly.pdbx_strand_id
1 'polypeptide(L)'
;METNPERSGACCQWLNRAALRYWTFHVCVSAAPSFLFAYGLSRKPERLWGMVLGVAFFIALYTLFSHWTYPSEKSSALWRRAMRLATWIRTVWAILALPGLMLGNKALKVMFSVDLIAGMIATSLTYFIGKFPPVGWVRIMIAGPDANQRRHHVLVGDMDSLLPTFLTTVIEGFILSGLLFCIAFVCLWAFAFRARRAAKSSGLPASVLGT
;
A
#
# COMPACT_ATOMS: atom_id res chain seq x y z
N MET A 1 -41.13 9.89 7.44
CA MET A 1 -39.71 10.25 7.65
C MET A 1 -39.11 10.56 6.29
N GLU A 2 -39.14 11.82 5.88
CA GLU A 2 -38.46 12.26 4.65
C GLU A 2 -36.97 12.40 4.93
N THR A 3 -36.16 11.58 4.25
CA THR A 3 -34.70 11.70 4.28
C THR A 3 -34.29 12.92 3.48
N ASN A 4 -33.84 13.97 4.16
CA ASN A 4 -33.39 15.22 3.55
C ASN A 4 -32.15 14.95 2.65
N PRO A 5 -32.26 15.04 1.31
CA PRO A 5 -31.20 14.64 0.38
C PRO A 5 -29.94 15.52 0.48
N GLU A 6 -30.06 16.76 0.97
CA GLU A 6 -28.91 17.66 1.14
C GLU A 6 -27.93 17.20 2.22
N ARG A 7 -28.43 16.52 3.28
CA ARG A 7 -27.56 15.97 4.34
C ARG A 7 -26.72 14.79 3.84
N SER A 8 -27.20 14.06 2.84
CA SER A 8 -26.48 12.91 2.26
C SER A 8 -25.23 13.38 1.49
N GLY A 9 -25.33 14.47 0.72
CA GLY A 9 -24.22 15.01 -0.06
C GLY A 9 -23.08 15.57 0.79
N ALA A 10 -23.41 16.35 1.83
CA ALA A 10 -22.42 16.95 2.72
C ALA A 10 -21.64 15.89 3.54
N CYS A 11 -22.32 14.84 4.01
CA CYS A 11 -21.69 13.74 4.74
C CYS A 11 -20.70 12.97 3.86
N CYS A 12 -21.09 12.70 2.61
CA CYS A 12 -20.26 11.97 1.64
C CYS A 12 -18.97 12.74 1.28
N GLN A 13 -19.06 14.06 1.08
CA GLN A 13 -17.89 14.90 0.82
C GLN A 13 -16.93 14.96 2.01
N TRP A 14 -17.44 15.06 3.23
CA TRP A 14 -16.61 15.11 4.44
C TRP A 14 -15.84 13.81 4.66
N LEU A 15 -16.51 12.66 4.50
CA LEU A 15 -15.91 11.32 4.56
C LEU A 15 -14.77 11.16 3.53
N ASN A 16 -14.97 11.65 2.30
CA ASN A 16 -13.94 11.58 1.26
C ASN A 16 -12.67 12.38 1.62
N ARG A 17 -12.82 13.57 2.21
CA ARG A 17 -11.66 14.39 2.61
C ARG A 17 -10.88 13.75 3.76
N ALA A 18 -11.58 13.20 4.76
CA ALA A 18 -10.94 12.53 5.89
C ALA A 18 -10.21 11.25 5.43
N ALA A 19 -10.83 10.44 4.57
CA ALA A 19 -10.23 9.24 4.00
C ALA A 19 -8.98 9.57 3.17
N LEU A 20 -9.06 10.58 2.30
CA LEU A 20 -7.92 11.01 1.49
C LEU A 20 -6.72 11.39 2.36
N ARG A 21 -6.91 12.25 3.38
CA ARG A 21 -5.84 12.67 4.29
C ARG A 21 -5.21 11.49 5.02
N TYR A 22 -6.04 10.57 5.50
CA TYR A 22 -5.59 9.39 6.21
C TYR A 22 -4.76 8.46 5.32
N TRP A 23 -5.24 8.14 4.11
CA TRP A 23 -4.49 7.27 3.18
C TRP A 23 -3.24 7.94 2.63
N THR A 24 -3.29 9.24 2.33
CA THR A 24 -2.08 9.99 1.96
C THR A 24 -1.01 9.86 3.03
N PHE A 25 -1.34 10.13 4.30
CA PHE A 25 -0.39 9.99 5.38
C PHE A 25 0.16 8.56 5.49
N HIS A 26 -0.72 7.56 5.50
CA HIS A 26 -0.32 6.16 5.64
C HIS A 26 0.60 5.70 4.49
N VAL A 27 0.21 5.95 3.24
CA VAL A 27 0.99 5.53 2.06
C VAL A 27 2.32 6.28 2.01
N CYS A 28 2.36 7.58 2.29
CA CYS A 28 3.61 8.35 2.29
C CYS A 28 4.59 7.82 3.35
N VAL A 29 4.12 7.56 4.58
CA VAL A 29 4.98 7.02 5.65
C VAL A 29 5.46 5.61 5.30
N SER A 30 4.61 4.77 4.72
CA SER A 30 4.98 3.41 4.30
C SER A 30 5.93 3.38 3.11
N ALA A 31 5.85 4.37 2.20
CA ALA A 31 6.74 4.47 1.05
C ALA A 31 8.09 5.13 1.39
N ALA A 32 8.18 5.87 2.51
CA ALA A 32 9.37 6.63 2.88
C ALA A 32 10.67 5.80 2.94
N PRO A 33 10.70 4.58 3.54
CA PRO A 33 11.90 3.76 3.55
C PRO A 33 12.40 3.40 2.14
N SER A 34 11.49 2.99 1.26
CA SER A 34 11.81 2.65 -0.14
C SER A 34 12.27 3.89 -0.92
N PHE A 35 11.68 5.06 -0.67
CA PHE A 35 12.11 6.33 -1.26
C PHE A 35 13.53 6.72 -0.84
N LEU A 36 13.83 6.65 0.46
CA LEU A 36 15.17 6.95 0.98
C LEU A 36 16.22 6.01 0.40
N PHE A 37 15.89 4.71 0.33
CA PHE A 37 16.77 3.71 -0.26
C PHE A 37 17.01 3.96 -1.75
N ALA A 38 15.95 4.24 -2.52
CA ALA A 38 16.02 4.57 -3.94
C ALA A 38 16.83 5.85 -4.22
N TYR A 39 16.60 6.90 -3.43
CA TYR A 39 17.32 8.17 -3.54
C TYR A 39 18.82 8.02 -3.23
N GLY A 40 19.16 7.15 -2.28
CA GLY A 40 20.56 6.81 -1.97
C GLY A 40 21.28 6.08 -3.10
N LEU A 41 20.56 5.28 -3.90
CA LEU A 41 21.14 4.47 -4.99
C LEU A 41 21.26 5.22 -6.32
N SER A 42 20.30 6.08 -6.65
CA SER A 42 20.28 6.80 -7.92
C SER A 42 19.55 8.13 -7.77
N ARG A 43 20.23 9.22 -8.15
CA ARG A 43 19.66 10.59 -8.12
C ARG A 43 18.93 10.97 -9.41
N LYS A 44 18.57 9.98 -10.23
CA LYS A 44 17.87 10.21 -11.50
C LYS A 44 16.44 10.71 -11.24
N PRO A 45 16.03 11.87 -11.79
CA PRO A 45 14.70 12.44 -11.56
C PRO A 45 13.58 11.53 -12.07
N GLU A 46 13.83 10.75 -13.13
CA GLU A 46 12.86 9.83 -13.74
C GLU A 46 12.38 8.77 -12.75
N ARG A 47 13.31 8.22 -11.97
CA ARG A 47 13.03 7.24 -10.93
C ARG A 47 12.16 7.85 -9.85
N LEU A 48 12.49 9.06 -9.39
CA LEU A 48 11.69 9.76 -8.39
C LEU A 48 10.26 10.01 -8.88
N TRP A 49 10.10 10.47 -10.12
CA TRP A 49 8.78 10.66 -10.72
C TRP A 49 7.99 9.36 -10.84
N GLY A 50 8.63 8.26 -11.27
CA GLY A 50 8.00 6.95 -11.31
C GLY A 50 7.47 6.50 -9.94
N MET A 51 8.26 6.69 -8.88
CA MET A 51 7.83 6.36 -7.52
C MET A 51 6.69 7.27 -7.03
N VAL A 52 6.77 8.58 -7.30
CA VAL A 52 5.71 9.54 -6.91
C VAL A 52 4.39 9.18 -7.59
N LEU A 53 4.41 8.84 -8.89
CA LEU A 53 3.23 8.41 -9.62
C LEU A 53 2.66 7.10 -9.06
N GLY A 54 3.51 6.14 -8.68
CA GLY A 54 3.08 4.90 -8.04
C GLY A 54 2.41 5.13 -6.68
N VAL A 55 2.97 6.01 -5.86
CA VAL A 55 2.37 6.42 -4.57
C VAL A 55 1.03 7.14 -4.79
N ALA A 56 0.97 8.08 -5.73
CA ALA A 56 -0.27 8.79 -6.06
C ALA A 56 -1.37 7.83 -6.53
N PHE A 57 -1.01 6.82 -7.33
CA PHE A 57 -1.91 5.75 -7.76
C PHE A 57 -2.52 5.00 -6.56
N PHE A 58 -1.72 4.61 -5.57
CA PHE A 58 -2.24 3.93 -4.37
C PHE A 58 -3.11 4.82 -3.49
N ILE A 59 -2.76 6.10 -3.34
CA ILE A 59 -3.59 7.07 -2.61
C ILE A 59 -4.97 7.16 -3.27
N ALA A 60 -5.03 7.28 -4.60
CA ALA A 60 -6.29 7.29 -5.34
C ALA A 60 -7.05 5.97 -5.17
N LEU A 61 -6.37 4.83 -5.33
CA LEU A 61 -6.97 3.50 -5.22
C LEU A 61 -7.58 3.25 -3.84
N TYR A 62 -6.87 3.57 -2.76
CA TYR A 62 -7.39 3.38 -1.39
C TYR A 62 -8.51 4.35 -1.04
N THR A 63 -8.46 5.57 -1.58
CA THR A 63 -9.55 6.54 -1.43
C THR A 63 -10.82 6.02 -2.11
N LEU A 64 -10.71 5.50 -3.33
CA LEU A 64 -11.81 4.88 -4.06
C LEU A 64 -12.33 3.62 -3.35
N PHE A 65 -11.43 2.76 -2.87
CA PHE A 65 -11.80 1.53 -2.16
C PHE A 65 -12.53 1.83 -0.84
N SER A 66 -12.10 2.88 -0.13
CA SER A 66 -12.81 3.35 1.06
C SER A 66 -14.20 3.84 0.72
N HIS A 67 -14.35 4.60 -0.38
CA HIS A 67 -15.67 5.03 -0.82
C HIS A 67 -16.61 3.84 -1.10
N TRP A 68 -16.10 2.77 -1.72
CA TRP A 68 -16.91 1.60 -2.04
C TRP A 68 -17.21 0.70 -0.83
N THR A 69 -16.31 0.63 0.14
CA THR A 69 -16.44 -0.29 1.29
C THR A 69 -17.22 0.31 2.46
N TYR A 70 -17.28 1.64 2.59
CA TYR A 70 -17.98 2.35 3.66
C TYR A 70 -19.53 2.41 3.62
N PRO A 71 -20.26 2.25 2.49
CA PRO A 71 -21.72 2.42 2.49
C PRO A 71 -22.49 1.27 3.15
N SER A 72 -21.83 0.15 3.45
CA SER A 72 -22.49 -0.93 4.19
C SER A 72 -22.47 -0.62 5.69
N GLU A 73 -23.57 -0.08 6.21
CA GLU A 73 -23.81 0.06 7.67
C GLU A 73 -23.60 -1.27 8.44
N LYS A 74 -23.66 -2.40 7.72
CA LYS A 74 -23.42 -3.76 8.25
C LYS A 74 -21.97 -4.23 8.19
N SER A 75 -21.03 -3.42 7.67
CA SER A 75 -19.61 -3.69 7.83
C SER A 75 -19.27 -3.70 9.33
N SER A 76 -19.04 -4.90 9.86
CA SER A 76 -18.90 -5.13 11.30
C SER A 76 -17.89 -4.12 11.88
N ALA A 77 -18.27 -3.45 12.96
CA ALA A 77 -17.39 -2.49 13.64
C ALA A 77 -16.01 -3.10 13.97
N LEU A 78 -15.94 -4.42 14.08
CA LEU A 78 -14.74 -5.23 14.21
C LEU A 78 -13.79 -5.13 13.02
N TRP A 79 -14.27 -5.20 11.78
CA TRP A 79 -13.41 -5.07 10.59
C TRP A 79 -12.74 -3.69 10.53
N ARG A 80 -13.50 -2.63 10.79
CA ARG A 80 -12.95 -1.26 10.85
C ARG A 80 -11.88 -1.12 11.92
N ARG A 81 -12.09 -1.70 13.11
CA ARG A 81 -11.10 -1.71 14.19
C ARG A 81 -9.85 -2.50 13.80
N ALA A 82 -10.02 -3.67 13.17
CA ALA A 82 -8.92 -4.50 12.71
C ALA A 82 -8.07 -3.80 11.64
N MET A 83 -8.69 -3.19 10.63
CA MET A 83 -7.99 -2.41 9.60
C MET A 83 -7.24 -1.20 10.18
N ARG A 84 -7.86 -0.46 11.11
CA ARG A 84 -7.16 0.64 11.80
C ARG A 84 -5.97 0.16 12.62
N LEU A 85 -6.09 -0.98 13.29
CA LEU A 85 -4.97 -1.54 14.05
C LEU A 85 -3.86 -2.01 13.11
N ALA A 86 -4.20 -2.69 12.01
CA ALA A 86 -3.23 -3.17 11.03
C ALA A 86 -2.44 -2.03 10.36
N THR A 87 -3.16 -1.00 9.90
CA THR A 87 -2.54 0.22 9.33
C THR A 87 -1.66 0.92 10.35
N TRP A 88 -2.08 1.01 11.61
CA TRP A 88 -1.27 1.60 12.68
C TRP A 88 0.00 0.80 12.96
N ILE A 89 -0.10 -0.53 13.07
CA ILE A 89 1.06 -1.43 13.22
C ILE A 89 2.04 -1.21 12.06
N ARG A 90 1.53 -1.15 10.82
CA ARG A 90 2.35 -0.95 9.63
C ARG A 90 3.01 0.43 9.58
N THR A 91 2.30 1.48 9.99
CA THR A 91 2.85 2.85 10.09
C THR A 91 3.95 2.93 11.15
N VAL A 92 3.75 2.35 12.33
CA VAL A 92 4.77 2.27 13.38
C VAL A 92 6.00 1.51 12.85
N TRP A 93 5.78 0.39 12.18
CA TRP A 93 6.85 -0.40 11.57
C TRP A 93 7.66 0.41 10.55
N ALA A 94 6.99 1.13 9.65
CA ALA A 94 7.64 1.98 8.66
C ALA A 94 8.45 3.12 9.30
N ILE A 95 7.92 3.75 10.35
CA ILE A 95 8.64 4.80 11.10
C ILE A 95 9.89 4.22 11.78
N LEU A 96 9.79 3.06 12.41
CA LEU A 96 10.93 2.40 13.07
C LEU A 96 11.99 1.90 12.08
N ALA A 97 11.61 1.62 10.83
CA ALA A 97 12.55 1.24 9.78
C ALA A 97 13.45 2.42 9.35
N LEU A 98 12.99 3.66 9.46
CA LEU A 98 13.74 4.86 9.03
C LEU A 98 15.06 5.03 9.81
N PRO A 99 15.08 5.05 11.16
CA PRO A 99 16.34 5.07 11.90
C PRO A 99 17.21 3.83 11.64
N GLY A 100 16.61 2.68 11.35
CA GLY A 100 17.36 1.46 11.02
C GLY A 100 18.23 1.62 9.77
N LEU A 101 17.74 2.33 8.77
CA LEU A 101 18.49 2.69 7.57
C LEU A 101 19.63 3.68 7.87
N MET A 102 19.41 4.65 8.78
CA MET A 102 20.39 5.71 9.06
C MET A 102 21.46 5.32 10.09
N LEU A 103 21.07 4.62 11.16
CA LEU A 103 21.92 4.33 12.33
C LEU A 103 22.65 2.98 12.25
N GLY A 104 22.38 2.17 11.22
CA GLY A 104 23.10 0.92 10.97
C GLY A 104 22.84 -0.23 11.95
N ASN A 105 21.91 -0.06 12.91
CA ASN A 105 21.61 -1.06 13.95
C ASN A 105 21.01 -2.35 13.34
N LYS A 106 21.61 -3.51 13.66
CA LYS A 106 21.20 -4.84 13.15
C LYS A 106 19.74 -5.17 13.47
N ALA A 107 19.23 -4.83 14.65
CA ALA A 107 17.85 -5.14 15.04
C ALA A 107 16.82 -4.35 14.21
N LEU A 108 17.09 -3.06 13.98
CA LEU A 108 16.22 -2.22 13.16
C LEU A 108 16.30 -2.56 11.66
N LYS A 109 17.45 -3.06 11.19
CA LYS A 109 17.58 -3.60 9.82
C LYS A 109 16.67 -4.80 9.56
N VAL A 110 16.39 -5.63 10.58
CA VAL A 110 15.43 -6.74 10.45
C VAL A 110 14.02 -6.20 10.19
N MET A 111 13.62 -5.09 10.81
CA MET A 111 12.32 -4.48 10.51
C MET A 111 12.24 -4.00 9.07
N PHE A 112 13.30 -3.37 8.57
CA PHE A 112 13.38 -2.96 7.16
C PHE A 112 13.42 -4.15 6.17
N SER A 113 13.81 -5.35 6.63
CA SER A 113 13.96 -6.51 5.74
C SER A 113 12.68 -6.92 5.02
N VAL A 114 11.51 -6.76 5.66
CA VAL A 114 10.22 -7.10 5.03
C VAL A 114 9.93 -6.19 3.84
N ASP A 115 10.13 -4.88 4.00
CA ASP A 115 9.91 -3.88 2.96
C ASP A 115 10.95 -4.03 1.84
N LEU A 116 12.20 -4.31 2.21
CA LEU A 116 13.26 -4.61 1.24
C LEU A 116 12.95 -5.86 0.42
N ILE A 117 12.49 -6.95 1.06
CA ILE A 117 12.10 -8.18 0.36
C ILE A 117 10.95 -7.92 -0.61
N ALA A 118 9.93 -7.16 -0.19
CA ALA A 118 8.84 -6.75 -1.08
C ALA A 118 9.36 -5.97 -2.29
N GLY A 119 10.27 -5.01 -2.08
CA GLY A 119 10.92 -4.26 -3.15
C GLY A 119 11.77 -5.13 -4.09
N MET A 120 12.53 -6.10 -3.56
CA MET A 120 13.31 -7.05 -4.36
C MET A 120 12.42 -7.95 -5.21
N ILE A 121 11.32 -8.47 -4.64
CA ILE A 121 10.33 -9.27 -5.38
C ILE A 121 9.69 -8.42 -6.46
N ALA A 122 9.30 -7.18 -6.15
CA ALA A 122 8.68 -6.27 -7.11
C ALA A 122 9.61 -5.92 -8.28
N THR A 123 10.88 -5.65 -7.98
CA THR A 123 11.91 -5.37 -8.98
C THR A 123 12.12 -6.58 -9.88
N SER A 124 12.19 -7.78 -9.29
CA SER A 124 12.35 -9.04 -10.01
C SER A 124 11.15 -9.28 -10.94
N LEU A 125 9.93 -9.12 -10.43
CA LEU A 125 8.71 -9.30 -11.23
C LEU A 125 8.62 -8.30 -12.38
N THR A 126 8.95 -7.03 -12.13
CA THR A 126 8.97 -6.00 -13.17
C THR A 126 9.99 -6.32 -14.25
N TYR A 127 11.16 -6.81 -13.87
CA TYR A 127 12.17 -7.28 -14.81
C TYR A 127 11.69 -8.47 -15.65
N PHE A 128 10.99 -9.44 -15.05
CA PHE A 128 10.37 -10.55 -15.79
C PHE A 128 9.28 -10.07 -16.76
N ILE A 129 8.42 -9.13 -16.34
CA ILE A 129 7.39 -8.53 -17.21
C ILE A 129 8.05 -7.82 -18.40
N GLY A 130 9.13 -7.08 -18.18
CA GLY A 130 9.87 -6.41 -19.24
C GLY A 130 10.53 -7.36 -20.26
N LYS A 131 10.77 -8.62 -19.88
CA LYS A 131 11.26 -9.69 -20.76
C LYS A 131 10.15 -10.42 -21.50
N PHE A 132 8.90 -10.25 -21.10
CA PHE A 132 7.79 -10.92 -21.77
C PHE A 132 7.69 -10.43 -23.22
N PRO A 133 7.64 -11.33 -24.23
CA PRO A 133 7.85 -10.92 -25.62
C PRO A 133 6.95 -9.77 -26.06
N PRO A 134 5.61 -9.80 -25.85
CA PRO A 134 4.71 -8.69 -26.20
C PRO A 134 5.13 -7.33 -25.63
N VAL A 135 5.59 -7.29 -24.38
CA VAL A 135 6.05 -6.05 -23.73
C VAL A 135 7.39 -5.60 -24.32
N GLY A 136 8.27 -6.55 -24.64
CA GLY A 136 9.51 -6.30 -25.36
C GLY A 136 9.26 -5.69 -26.74
N TRP A 137 8.29 -6.21 -27.50
CA TRP A 137 7.88 -5.65 -28.80
C TRP A 137 7.38 -4.22 -28.67
N VAL A 138 6.49 -3.94 -27.71
CA VAL A 138 5.99 -2.58 -27.45
C VAL A 138 7.13 -1.64 -27.05
N ARG A 139 8.07 -2.10 -26.20
CA ARG A 139 9.26 -1.32 -25.82
C ARG A 139 10.13 -0.99 -27.04
N ILE A 140 10.30 -1.93 -27.97
CA ILE A 140 11.04 -1.70 -29.22
C ILE A 140 10.30 -0.70 -30.12
N MET A 141 8.97 -0.78 -30.21
CA MET A 141 8.18 0.18 -30.99
C MET A 141 8.27 1.61 -30.45
N ILE A 142 8.28 1.78 -29.12
CA ILE A 142 8.30 3.11 -28.49
C ILE A 142 9.71 3.69 -28.44
N ALA A 143 10.70 2.90 -28.01
CA ALA A 143 12.06 3.38 -27.71
C ALA A 143 13.08 3.08 -28.83
N GLY A 144 12.64 2.46 -29.92
CA GLY A 144 13.43 2.18 -31.11
C GLY A 144 14.10 0.79 -31.13
N PRO A 145 14.61 0.38 -32.31
CA PRO A 145 15.26 -0.92 -32.52
C PRO A 145 16.68 -1.02 -31.97
N ASP A 146 17.36 0.11 -31.74
CA ASP A 146 18.71 0.12 -31.18
C ASP A 146 18.70 -0.08 -29.65
N ALA A 147 19.54 -1.00 -29.17
CA ALA A 147 19.68 -1.31 -27.76
C ALA A 147 20.26 -0.14 -26.95
N ASN A 148 21.19 0.63 -27.53
CA ASN A 148 21.79 1.78 -26.84
C ASN A 148 20.77 2.91 -26.70
N GLN A 149 20.03 3.21 -27.76
CA GLN A 149 18.93 4.17 -27.73
C GLN A 149 17.87 3.81 -26.67
N ARG A 150 17.50 2.53 -26.58
CA ARG A 150 16.55 2.05 -25.56
C ARG A 150 17.05 2.28 -24.13
N ARG A 151 18.32 2.02 -23.83
CA ARG A 151 18.87 2.20 -22.46
C ARG A 151 18.76 3.63 -21.95
N HIS A 152 18.88 4.61 -22.85
CA HIS A 152 18.79 6.03 -22.52
C HIS A 152 17.38 6.60 -22.59
N HIS A 153 16.36 5.80 -22.93
CA HIS A 153 14.99 6.28 -23.03
C HIS A 153 14.40 6.57 -21.64
N VAL A 154 14.02 7.82 -21.41
CA VAL A 154 13.47 8.34 -20.14
C VAL A 154 12.26 7.53 -19.65
N LEU A 155 11.37 7.15 -20.58
CA LEU A 155 10.09 6.52 -20.24
C LEU A 155 10.16 4.99 -20.11
N VAL A 156 10.81 4.30 -21.06
CA VAL A 156 10.73 2.83 -21.26
C VAL A 156 12.13 2.21 -21.39
N GLY A 157 13.13 2.89 -20.85
CA GLY A 157 14.50 2.41 -20.84
C GLY A 157 14.73 1.34 -19.79
N ASP A 158 15.85 1.40 -19.10
CA ASP A 158 16.23 0.37 -18.12
C ASP A 158 15.42 0.49 -16.82
N MET A 159 15.75 -0.31 -15.80
CA MET A 159 15.03 -0.31 -14.52
C MET A 159 15.03 1.05 -13.79
N ASP A 160 15.91 1.97 -14.20
CA ASP A 160 15.97 3.35 -13.72
C ASP A 160 15.00 4.31 -14.45
N SER A 161 14.38 3.89 -15.54
CA SER A 161 13.43 4.70 -16.30
C SER A 161 12.09 4.82 -15.57
N LEU A 162 11.28 5.79 -16.00
CA LEU A 162 10.03 6.15 -15.34
C LEU A 162 9.05 4.97 -15.28
N LEU A 163 8.77 4.29 -16.40
CA LEU A 163 7.74 3.23 -16.46
C LEU A 163 8.15 1.98 -15.65
N PRO A 164 9.36 1.42 -15.78
CA PRO A 164 9.78 0.29 -14.94
C PRO A 164 9.79 0.66 -13.46
N THR A 165 10.19 1.87 -13.10
CA THR A 165 10.15 2.33 -11.71
C THR A 165 8.71 2.42 -11.20
N PHE A 166 7.81 3.04 -11.97
CA PHE A 166 6.38 3.11 -11.66
C PHE A 166 5.78 1.72 -11.45
N LEU A 167 6.02 0.79 -12.38
CA LEU A 167 5.53 -0.59 -12.27
C LEU A 167 6.09 -1.31 -11.04
N THR A 168 7.38 -1.13 -10.75
CA THR A 168 8.01 -1.68 -9.55
C THR A 168 7.32 -1.15 -8.29
N THR A 169 7.12 0.16 -8.18
CA THR A 169 6.41 0.78 -7.05
C THR A 169 4.97 0.30 -6.94
N VAL A 170 4.28 0.12 -8.08
CA VAL A 170 2.92 -0.42 -8.10
C VAL A 170 2.88 -1.85 -7.57
N ILE A 171 3.75 -2.72 -8.06
CA ILE A 171 3.84 -4.13 -7.64
C ILE A 171 4.24 -4.23 -6.16
N GLU A 172 5.24 -3.45 -5.73
CA GLU A 172 5.66 -3.37 -4.32
C GLU A 172 4.50 -2.96 -3.42
N GLY A 173 3.79 -1.90 -3.80
CA GLY A 173 2.62 -1.46 -3.06
C GLY A 173 1.52 -2.52 -3.00
N PHE A 174 1.30 -3.32 -4.04
CA PHE A 174 0.33 -4.44 -4.01
C PHE A 174 0.76 -5.54 -3.02
N ILE A 175 2.04 -5.91 -3.01
CA ILE A 175 2.60 -6.88 -2.06
C ILE A 175 2.40 -6.38 -0.63
N LEU A 176 2.74 -5.12 -0.37
CA LEU A 176 2.58 -4.48 0.94
C LEU A 176 1.10 -4.34 1.35
N SER A 177 0.20 -4.08 0.38
CA SER A 177 -1.25 -4.07 0.59
C SER A 177 -1.74 -5.46 1.02
N GLY A 178 -1.29 -6.52 0.33
CA GLY A 178 -1.60 -7.90 0.68
C GLY A 178 -1.14 -8.24 2.10
N LEU A 179 0.07 -7.83 2.47
CA LEU A 179 0.58 -8.00 3.83
C LEU A 179 -0.29 -7.28 4.86
N LEU A 180 -0.70 -6.03 4.57
CA LEU A 180 -1.61 -5.27 5.43
C LEU A 180 -2.94 -6.01 5.64
N PHE A 181 -3.53 -6.58 4.58
CA PHE A 181 -4.74 -7.39 4.68
C PHE A 181 -4.53 -8.64 5.55
N CYS A 182 -3.39 -9.32 5.43
CA CYS A 182 -3.05 -10.45 6.29
C CYS A 182 -2.99 -10.03 7.78
N ILE A 183 -2.33 -8.90 8.09
CA ILE A 183 -2.28 -8.36 9.46
C ILE A 183 -3.69 -8.04 9.96
N ALA A 184 -4.51 -7.40 9.13
CA ALA A 184 -5.90 -7.08 9.49
C ALA A 184 -6.73 -8.34 9.75
N PHE A 185 -6.54 -9.40 8.97
CA PHE A 185 -7.22 -10.68 9.17
C PHE A 185 -6.82 -11.33 10.51
N VAL A 186 -5.54 -11.30 10.86
CA VAL A 186 -5.05 -11.79 12.17
C VAL A 186 -5.63 -10.95 13.31
N CYS A 187 -5.66 -9.62 13.19
CA CYS A 187 -6.28 -8.74 14.19
C CYS A 187 -7.78 -9.04 14.36
N LEU A 188 -8.50 -9.25 13.26
CA LEU A 188 -9.91 -9.61 13.27
C LEU A 188 -10.12 -10.95 14.01
N TRP A 189 -9.30 -11.96 13.70
CA TRP A 189 -9.34 -13.25 14.35
C TRP A 189 -9.09 -13.15 15.86
N ALA A 190 -8.10 -12.35 16.27
CA ALA A 190 -7.81 -12.09 17.68
C ALA A 190 -8.98 -11.41 18.40
N PHE A 191 -9.63 -10.41 17.78
CA PHE A 191 -10.82 -9.77 18.34
C PHE A 191 -12.00 -10.73 18.46
N ALA A 192 -12.27 -11.52 17.43
CA ALA A 192 -13.34 -12.51 17.44
C ALA A 192 -13.11 -13.57 18.53
N PHE A 193 -11.87 -14.02 18.69
CA PHE A 193 -11.50 -14.99 19.71
C PHE A 193 -11.65 -14.43 21.13
N ARG A 194 -11.22 -13.17 21.35
CA ARG A 194 -11.42 -12.47 22.63
C ARG A 194 -12.89 -12.29 22.96
N ALA A 195 -13.73 -11.92 21.98
CA ALA A 195 -15.17 -11.80 22.17
C ALA A 195 -15.82 -13.15 22.56
N ARG A 196 -15.43 -14.25 21.91
CA ARG A 196 -15.89 -15.60 22.26
C ARG A 196 -15.49 -16.03 23.66
N ARG A 197 -14.28 -15.67 24.12
CA ARG A 197 -13.84 -15.95 25.50
C ARG A 197 -14.64 -15.16 26.53
N ALA A 198 -14.88 -13.88 26.27
CA ALA A 198 -15.70 -13.02 27.14
C ALA A 198 -17.14 -13.55 27.28
N ALA A 199 -17.73 -14.04 26.16
CA ALA A 199 -19.04 -14.68 26.15
C ALA A 199 -19.11 -15.86 27.13
N LYS A 200 -18.15 -16.78 27.01
CA LYS A 200 -18.07 -17.98 27.85
C LYS A 200 -17.89 -17.66 29.33
N SER A 201 -17.09 -16.64 29.68
CA SER A 201 -16.90 -16.23 31.09
C SER A 201 -18.13 -15.55 31.69
N SER A 202 -18.97 -14.92 30.87
CA SER A 202 -20.15 -14.18 31.36
C SER A 202 -21.39 -15.06 31.57
N GLY A 203 -21.36 -16.34 31.19
CA GLY A 203 -22.53 -17.24 31.26
C GLY A 203 -23.71 -16.81 30.39
N LEU A 204 -23.57 -15.75 29.60
CA LEU A 204 -24.62 -15.22 28.74
C LEU A 204 -24.74 -16.08 27.47
N PRO A 205 -25.96 -16.43 27.05
CA PRO A 205 -26.17 -17.19 25.83
C PRO A 205 -25.63 -16.42 24.62
N ALA A 206 -25.01 -17.16 23.69
CA ALA A 206 -24.33 -16.60 22.51
C ALA A 206 -25.23 -15.70 21.62
N SER A 207 -26.55 -15.78 21.78
CA SER A 207 -27.54 -14.94 21.12
C SER A 207 -27.54 -13.48 21.60
N VAL A 208 -27.03 -13.18 22.79
CA VAL A 208 -27.04 -11.82 23.39
C VAL A 208 -25.82 -11.00 22.95
N LEU A 209 -24.75 -11.65 22.50
CA LEU A 209 -23.51 -11.01 22.04
C LEU A 209 -23.50 -10.78 20.51
N GLY A 210 -24.68 -10.73 19.90
CA GLY A 210 -24.88 -10.67 18.47
C GLY A 210 -24.07 -9.58 17.75
N THR A 211 -23.43 -10.04 16.67
CA THR A 211 -23.34 -9.44 15.32
C THR A 211 -23.14 -7.94 15.20
#